data_AF-A0A1D1ZID1-F1
#
_entry.id   AF-A0A1D1ZID1-F1
#
_cell.length_a   1.000
_cell.length_b   1.000
_cell.length_c   1.000
_cell.angle_alpha   90.00
_cell.angle_beta   90.00
_cell.angle_gamma   90.00
#
_symmetry.space_group_name_H-M   'P 1'
#
loop_
_entity.id
_entity.type
_entity.pdbx_description
1 polymer ?
#
loop_
_entity_poly.entity_id
_entity_poly.type
_entity_poly.pdbx_seq_one_letter_code
_entity_poly.pdbx_strand_id
1 'polypeptide(L)'
;LSLSLSGAGGRRKEMAETPPALPWKTWLLLFAIDTIVNAARRRDGTLNRCLISLFHLTASPNPRPVSGVATSDHTVDPSRGLWVRLFTPQPPATAVASPPQLPVIVYFHGGG
;
A
#
# COMPACT_ATOMS: atom_id res chain seq x y z
N LEU A 1 -30.49 -20.60 56.07
CA LEU A 1 -29.84 -19.38 56.58
C LEU A 1 -28.61 -19.15 55.69
N SER A 2 -28.79 -18.47 54.54
CA SER A 2 -28.34 -17.08 54.28
C SER A 2 -26.81 -16.91 54.45
N LEU A 3 -25.99 -16.41 53.51
CA LEU A 3 -26.11 -15.67 52.24
C LEU A 3 -24.78 -15.94 51.45
N SER A 4 -24.74 -16.02 50.11
CA SER A 4 -24.65 -14.90 49.12
C SER A 4 -23.50 -13.93 49.45
N LEU A 5 -22.55 -13.48 48.61
CA LEU A 5 -22.26 -13.40 47.16
C LEU A 5 -20.71 -13.58 47.05
N SER A 6 -20.08 -13.89 45.91
CA SER A 6 -19.72 -12.90 44.90
C SER A 6 -18.68 -13.58 44.01
N GLY A 7 -18.90 -13.65 42.71
CA GLY A 7 -18.10 -12.79 41.85
C GLY A 7 -17.68 -13.57 40.62
N ALA A 8 -18.47 -13.39 39.56
CA ALA A 8 -18.09 -13.75 38.21
C ALA A 8 -16.73 -13.11 37.89
N GLY A 9 -15.84 -13.91 37.33
CA GLY A 9 -14.51 -13.44 36.97
C GLY A 9 -13.71 -14.52 36.26
N GLY A 10 -14.35 -15.22 35.33
CA GLY A 10 -13.62 -15.96 34.31
C GLY A 10 -12.72 -14.96 33.61
N ARG A 11 -11.44 -14.94 34.01
CA ARG A 11 -10.38 -14.21 33.33
C ARG A 11 -10.44 -14.66 31.88
N ARG A 12 -11.07 -13.86 31.02
CA ARG A 12 -10.81 -13.94 29.59
C ARG A 12 -9.30 -13.79 29.50
N LYS A 13 -8.62 -14.89 29.19
CA LYS A 13 -7.27 -14.80 28.66
C LYS A 13 -7.45 -13.94 27.42
N GLU A 14 -7.17 -12.65 27.57
CA GLU A 14 -6.87 -11.79 26.45
C GLU A 14 -5.81 -12.57 25.67
N MET A 15 -6.24 -13.15 24.55
CA MET A 15 -5.35 -13.89 23.68
C MET A 15 -4.44 -12.80 23.15
N ALA A 16 -3.24 -12.71 23.71
CA ALA A 16 -2.21 -11.81 23.23
C ALA A 16 -2.01 -12.21 21.78
N GLU A 17 -2.57 -11.41 20.87
CA GLU A 17 -2.44 -11.61 19.43
C GLU A 17 -0.95 -11.65 19.15
N THR A 18 -0.44 -12.83 18.78
CA THR A 18 0.96 -12.98 18.44
C THR A 18 1.22 -12.08 17.25
N PRO A 19 2.18 -11.15 17.34
CA PRO A 19 2.46 -10.25 16.23
C PRO A 19 2.74 -11.09 14.97
N PRO A 20 2.26 -10.63 13.80
CA PRO A 20 2.36 -11.40 12.58
C PRO A 20 3.84 -11.76 12.32
N ALA A 21 4.08 -13.02 12.01
CA ALA A 21 5.41 -13.53 11.71
C ALA A 21 5.88 -13.01 10.34
N LEU A 22 6.30 -11.74 10.29
CA LEU A 22 6.85 -11.12 9.10
C LEU A 22 8.36 -11.38 9.01
N PRO A 23 8.91 -11.51 7.79
CA PRO A 23 10.36 -11.50 7.61
C PRO A 23 10.98 -10.25 8.23
N TRP A 24 12.16 -10.39 8.85
CA TRP A 24 12.83 -9.29 9.56
C TRP A 24 13.07 -8.04 8.68
N LYS A 25 13.27 -8.23 7.36
CA LYS A 25 13.42 -7.12 6.40
C LYS A 25 12.13 -6.29 6.29
N THR A 26 10.99 -6.97 6.28
CA THR A 26 9.67 -6.32 6.28
C THR A 26 9.47 -5.56 7.59
N TRP A 27 9.85 -6.15 8.72
CA TRP A 27 9.84 -5.45 10.02
C TRP A 27 10.68 -4.17 9.99
N LEU A 28 11.92 -4.26 9.50
CA LEU A 28 12.80 -3.10 9.40
C LEU A 28 12.24 -2.02 8.47
N LEU A 29 11.68 -2.41 7.31
CA LEU A 29 11.05 -1.49 6.36
C LEU A 29 9.83 -0.79 6.99
N LEU A 30 8.96 -1.54 7.65
CA LEU A 30 7.77 -0.98 8.31
C LEU A 30 8.17 -0.02 9.43
N PHE A 31 9.16 -0.39 10.24
CA PHE A 31 9.70 0.48 11.29
C PHE A 31 10.26 1.79 10.72
N ALA A 32 11.01 1.72 9.61
CA ALA A 32 11.53 2.91 8.93
C ALA A 32 10.41 3.79 8.37
N ILE A 33 9.41 3.20 7.71
CA ILE A 33 8.24 3.92 7.20
C ILE A 33 7.49 4.62 8.33
N ASP A 34 7.17 3.90 9.41
CA ASP A 34 6.48 4.45 10.58
C ASP A 34 7.26 5.61 11.22
N THR A 35 8.57 5.43 11.39
CA THR A 35 9.45 6.48 11.92
C THR A 35 9.43 7.73 11.05
N ILE A 36 9.54 7.58 9.72
CA ILE A 36 9.51 8.71 8.76
C ILE A 36 8.14 9.40 8.78
N VAL A 37 7.05 8.64 8.73
CA VAL A 37 5.68 9.18 8.76
C VAL A 37 5.43 9.93 10.06
N ASN A 38 5.83 9.39 11.20
CA ASN A 38 5.67 10.04 12.49
C ASN A 38 6.54 11.30 12.61
N ALA A 39 7.77 11.29 12.08
CA ALA A 39 8.61 12.48 12.03
C ALA A 39 8.06 13.56 11.08
N ALA A 40 7.38 13.16 10.00
CA ALA A 40 6.77 14.09 9.05
C ALA A 40 5.49 14.74 9.60
N ARG A 41 4.77 14.06 10.50
CA ARG A 41 3.54 14.55 11.13
C ARG A 41 3.85 15.54 12.24
N ARG A 42 3.33 16.76 12.12
CA ARG A 42 3.44 17.78 13.17
C ARG A 42 2.19 17.76 14.07
N ARG A 43 2.35 18.20 15.32
CA ARG A 43 1.25 18.22 16.30
C ARG A 43 0.11 19.18 15.92
N ASP A 44 0.40 20.19 15.10
CA ASP A 44 -0.58 21.15 14.58
C ASP A 44 -1.43 20.59 13.42
N GLY A 45 -1.25 19.32 13.06
CA GLY A 45 -1.96 18.66 11.96
C GLY A 45 -1.34 18.90 10.58
N THR A 46 -0.26 19.66 10.49
CA THR A 46 0.47 19.84 9.23
C THR A 46 1.45 18.69 8.95
N LEU A 47 1.83 18.51 7.69
CA LEU A 47 2.80 17.51 7.24
C LEU A 47 4.06 18.18 6.70
N ASN A 48 5.23 17.70 7.11
CA ASN A 48 6.51 18.08 6.51
C ASN A 48 6.67 17.36 5.15
N ARG A 49 6.09 17.95 4.10
CA ARG A 49 6.13 17.40 2.74
C ARG A 49 7.54 17.29 2.17
N CYS A 50 8.47 18.16 2.60
CA CYS A 50 9.87 18.08 2.19
C CYS A 50 10.52 16.77 2.69
N LEU A 51 10.30 16.43 3.96
CA LEU A 51 10.78 15.18 4.53
C LEU A 51 10.19 13.96 3.81
N ILE A 52 8.87 13.95 3.55
CA ILE A 52 8.22 12.86 2.83
C ILE A 52 8.77 12.75 1.40
N SER A 53 8.95 13.87 0.72
CA SER A 53 9.48 13.92 -0.65
C SER A 53 10.91 13.36 -0.75
N LEU A 54 11.74 13.52 0.28
CA LEU A 54 13.11 13.01 0.28
C LEU A 54 13.15 11.47 0.24
N PHE A 55 12.16 10.81 0.85
CA PHE A 55 12.03 9.35 0.87
C PHE A 55 11.01 8.83 -0.14
N HIS A 56 10.52 9.70 -1.02
CA HIS A 56 9.57 9.33 -2.06
C HIS A 56 10.30 8.68 -3.24
N LEU A 57 10.30 7.35 -3.28
CA LEU A 57 10.89 6.59 -4.37
C LEU A 57 9.89 6.44 -5.52
N THR A 58 10.20 7.05 -6.66
CA THR A 58 9.40 6.97 -7.88
C THR A 58 10.13 6.21 -8.97
N ALA A 59 9.37 5.55 -9.85
CA ALA A 59 9.88 4.99 -11.10
C ALA A 59 9.20 5.68 -12.29
N SER A 60 9.94 5.93 -13.37
CA SER A 60 9.37 6.41 -14.64
C SER A 60 8.61 5.28 -15.34
N PRO A 61 7.62 5.61 -16.20
CA PRO A 61 6.98 4.59 -17.04
C PRO A 61 8.01 4.01 -18.03
N ASN A 62 7.87 2.74 -18.35
CA ASN A 62 8.75 2.00 -19.25
C ASN A 62 7.91 1.37 -20.38
N PRO A 63 8.05 1.85 -21.63
CA PRO A 63 7.34 1.27 -22.76
C PRO A 63 7.91 -0.09 -23.19
N ARG A 64 9.15 -0.42 -22.78
CA ARG A 64 9.74 -1.73 -23.02
C ARG A 64 9.23 -2.71 -21.95
N PRO A 65 8.58 -3.82 -22.33
CA PRO A 65 8.01 -4.73 -21.34
C PRO A 65 9.08 -5.32 -20.43
N VAL A 66 8.87 -5.23 -19.12
CA VAL A 66 9.66 -5.96 -18.11
C VAL A 66 8.74 -7.00 -17.50
N SER A 67 9.15 -8.27 -17.54
CA SER A 67 8.30 -9.40 -17.16
C SER A 67 6.93 -9.40 -17.87
N GLY A 68 6.89 -8.97 -19.13
CA GLY A 68 5.69 -8.96 -19.96
C GLY A 68 4.73 -7.79 -19.73
N VAL A 69 5.10 -6.76 -18.96
CA VAL A 69 4.24 -5.58 -18.73
C VAL A 69 4.95 -4.31 -19.19
N ALA A 70 4.28 -3.54 -20.05
CA ALA A 70 4.68 -2.18 -20.40
C ALA A 70 3.89 -1.17 -19.57
N THR A 71 4.46 0.01 -19.34
CA THR A 71 3.82 1.09 -18.59
C THR A 71 3.85 2.42 -19.33
N SER A 72 2.77 3.19 -19.21
CA SER A 72 2.61 4.52 -19.81
C SER A 72 1.80 5.43 -18.89
N ASP A 73 2.08 6.72 -18.95
CA ASP A 73 1.37 7.74 -18.16
C ASP A 73 0.43 8.53 -19.07
N HIS A 74 -0.82 8.71 -18.63
CA HIS A 74 -1.86 9.43 -19.38
C HIS A 74 -2.50 10.49 -18.48
N THR A 75 -2.52 11.74 -18.95
CA THR A 75 -3.19 12.84 -18.25
C THR A 75 -4.71 12.68 -18.39
N VAL A 76 -5.42 12.74 -17.27
CA VAL A 76 -6.89 12.63 -17.21
C VAL A 76 -7.52 14.00 -17.05
N ASP A 77 -6.96 14.84 -16.17
CA ASP A 77 -7.41 16.22 -15.97
C ASP A 77 -6.19 17.14 -15.76
N PRO A 78 -5.76 17.90 -16.79
CA PRO A 78 -4.61 18.77 -16.69
C PRO A 78 -4.84 19.94 -15.70
N SER A 79 -6.09 20.36 -15.48
CA SER A 79 -6.39 21.48 -14.56
C SER A 79 -6.07 21.16 -13.10
N ARG A 80 -6.02 19.86 -12.77
CA ARG A 80 -5.71 19.33 -11.43
C ARG A 80 -4.37 18.59 -11.36
N GLY A 81 -3.64 18.52 -12.47
CA GLY A 81 -2.45 17.67 -12.59
C GLY A 81 -2.76 16.18 -12.37
N LEU A 82 -3.98 15.73 -12.70
CA LEU A 82 -4.41 14.34 -12.51
C LEU A 82 -4.00 13.50 -13.71
N TRP A 83 -3.30 12.40 -13.43
CA TRP A 83 -2.87 11.43 -14.42
C TRP A 83 -2.98 10.02 -13.85
N VAL A 84 -2.97 9.04 -14.75
CA VAL A 84 -2.98 7.61 -14.41
C VAL A 84 -1.80 6.92 -15.07
N ARG A 85 -1.23 5.93 -14.37
CA ARG A 85 -0.30 4.98 -14.97
C ARG A 85 -1.06 3.75 -15.43
N LEU A 86 -0.96 3.44 -16.71
CA LEU A 86 -1.47 2.19 -17.26
C LEU A 86 -0.39 1.10 -17.18
N PHE A 87 -0.78 -0.10 -16.78
CA PHE A 87 0.04 -1.30 -16.79
C PHE A 87 -0.56 -2.26 -17.82
N THR A 88 0.06 -2.34 -18.98
CA THR A 88 -0.48 -3.09 -20.12
C THR A 88 0.29 -4.40 -20.28
N PRO A 89 -0.36 -5.57 -20.12
CA PRO A 89 0.27 -6.84 -20.43
C PRO A 89 0.58 -6.89 -21.94
N GLN A 90 1.78 -7.34 -22.28
CA GLN A 90 2.20 -7.59 -23.65
C GLN A 90 2.22 -9.11 -23.87
N PRO A 91 1.33 -9.65 -24.71
CA PRO A 91 1.36 -11.06 -25.03
C PRO A 91 2.68 -11.40 -25.75
N PRO A 92 3.19 -12.64 -25.59
CA PRO A 92 4.36 -13.07 -26.35
C PRO A 92 4.08 -13.01 -27.85
N ALA A 93 5.10 -12.70 -28.65
CA ALA A 93 5.00 -12.54 -30.11
C ALA A 93 4.43 -13.77 -30.85
N THR A 94 4.38 -14.93 -30.19
CA THR A 94 3.82 -16.19 -30.70
C THR A 94 2.32 -16.36 -30.46
N ALA A 95 1.64 -15.40 -29.79
CA ALA A 95 0.21 -15.47 -29.56
C ALA A 95 -0.58 -15.10 -30.84
N VAL A 96 -1.18 -16.09 -31.49
CA VAL A 96 -1.97 -15.95 -32.74
C VAL A 96 -3.48 -15.76 -32.47
N ALA A 97 -3.90 -15.55 -31.23
CA ALA A 97 -5.31 -15.46 -30.87
C ALA A 97 -5.84 -14.02 -30.88
N SER A 98 -7.10 -13.85 -31.32
CA SER A 98 -7.89 -12.61 -31.17
C SER A 98 -7.74 -12.02 -29.77
N PRO A 99 -7.72 -10.68 -29.61
CA PRO A 99 -7.46 -10.05 -28.32
C PRO A 99 -8.47 -10.55 -27.28
N PRO A 100 -8.02 -11.20 -26.20
CA PRO A 100 -8.94 -11.68 -25.17
C PRO A 100 -9.60 -10.48 -24.50
N GLN A 101 -10.86 -10.65 -24.07
CA GLN A 101 -11.47 -9.69 -23.15
C GLN A 101 -10.71 -9.76 -21.82
N LEU A 102 -10.12 -8.65 -21.40
CA LEU A 102 -9.34 -8.55 -20.17
C LEU A 102 -10.09 -7.72 -19.13
N PRO A 103 -10.06 -8.10 -17.84
CA PRO A 103 -10.58 -7.25 -16.78
C PRO A 103 -9.74 -5.98 -16.65
N VAL A 104 -10.41 -4.85 -16.39
CA VAL A 104 -9.74 -3.60 -16.06
C VAL A 104 -9.76 -3.42 -14.55
N ILE A 105 -8.57 -3.25 -13.96
CA ILE A 105 -8.41 -3.01 -12.53
C ILE A 105 -7.99 -1.56 -12.33
N VAL A 106 -8.79 -0.81 -11.58
CA VAL A 106 -8.44 0.55 -11.16
C VAL A 106 -7.87 0.48 -9.74
N TYR A 107 -6.58 0.77 -9.61
CA TYR A 107 -5.87 0.73 -8.33
C TYR A 107 -5.61 2.14 -7.80
N PHE A 108 -5.90 2.33 -6.51
CA PHE A 108 -5.55 3.54 -5.76
C PHE A 108 -4.46 3.18 -4.75
N HIS A 109 -3.33 3.88 -4.79
CA HIS A 109 -2.27 3.70 -3.81
C HIS A 109 -2.73 4.15 -2.41
N GLY A 110 -2.19 3.52 -1.36
CA GLY A 110 -2.41 3.92 0.03
C GLY A 110 -1.58 5.14 0.42
N GLY A 111 -1.20 5.25 1.70
CA GLY A 111 -0.23 6.25 2.17
C GLY A 111 -0.71 7.14 3.32
N GLY A 112 -2.03 7.20 3.57
CA GLY A 112 -2.61 7.96 4.69
C GLY A 112 -2.69 9.45 4.45
#